data_AF-A0A0M0GET4-F1
#
_entry.id   AF-A0A0M0GET4-F1
#
_cell.length_a   1.000
_cell.length_b   1.000
_cell.length_c   1.000
_cell.angle_alpha   90.00
_cell.angle_beta   90.00
_cell.angle_gamma   90.00
#
_symmetry.space_group_name_H-M   'P 1'
#
loop_
_entity.id
_entity.type
_entity.pdbx_description
1 polymer ?
#
loop_
_entity_poly.entity_id
_entity_poly.type
_entity_poly.pdbx_seq_one_letter_code
_entity_poly.pdbx_strand_id
1 'polypeptide(L)'
;MDTQYMKAYTIKEVSKMLNVPPGTLRQWEKDLNGLLLIPRSKQGARFYTNHEIELLDKVKQMRDKNLGKEMIRELMQKHMDYDSETIAEANETSLAAIDQETALHTEHPSVIDAEQFMTLMESFKDSLIADVRNEIRISIRKEVLDEVKKEVSKGSLHTVKSLSDSIYKSGEKTKEEIETLAERIEQASDDTSEAFGTLSKRVGKSTKRTSDQIHHLTKKLAESSEASSEEFKTMIHYISSSAEVTSTEISSLIETLNTDREIYIETINKEREQYWHEVKQREEVFQDMIVSFRSAAAAQEPEKKWWKFWK
;
A
#
# COMPACT_ATOMS: atom_id res chain seq x y z
N MET A 1 -15.37 27.36 11.38
CA MET A 1 -15.44 26.45 10.22
C MET A 1 -14.71 25.18 10.64
N ASP A 2 -15.39 24.34 11.41
CA ASP A 2 -14.75 23.13 11.93
C ASP A 2 -14.78 22.08 10.82
N THR A 3 -13.63 21.85 10.20
CA THR A 3 -13.43 20.74 9.27
C THR A 3 -13.47 19.43 10.06
N GLN A 4 -14.69 18.93 10.28
CA GLN A 4 -14.94 17.68 10.98
C GLN A 4 -14.34 16.52 10.17
N TYR A 5 -13.15 16.07 10.59
CA TYR A 5 -12.46 14.94 9.98
C TYR A 5 -13.31 13.67 10.12
N MET A 6 -14.07 13.32 9.09
CA MET A 6 -14.71 12.02 8.98
C MET A 6 -13.63 10.93 8.92
N LYS A 7 -13.56 10.10 9.96
CA LYS A 7 -12.65 8.96 10.00
C LYS A 7 -13.05 7.95 8.92
N ALA A 8 -12.11 7.67 8.03
CA ALA A 8 -12.26 6.64 7.01
C ALA A 8 -11.43 5.41 7.41
N TYR A 9 -12.09 4.26 7.45
CA TYR A 9 -11.56 2.96 7.84
C TYR A 9 -11.31 2.09 6.60
N THR A 10 -10.29 1.25 6.66
CA THR A 10 -10.00 0.24 5.65
C THR A 10 -10.83 -1.02 5.88
N ILE A 11 -10.99 -1.84 4.83
CA ILE A 11 -11.69 -3.15 4.95
C ILE A 11 -11.09 -4.06 6.03
N LYS A 12 -9.80 -3.92 6.36
CA LYS A 12 -9.14 -4.70 7.43
C LYS A 12 -9.55 -4.23 8.82
N GLU A 13 -9.77 -2.93 9.00
CA GLU A 13 -10.23 -2.35 10.27
C GLU A 13 -11.71 -2.66 10.50
N VAL A 14 -12.56 -2.45 9.48
CA VAL A 14 -13.99 -2.81 9.55
C VAL A 14 -14.20 -4.30 9.80
N SER A 15 -13.38 -5.16 9.18
CA SER A 15 -13.40 -6.61 9.42
C SER A 15 -13.13 -6.96 10.88
N LYS A 16 -12.19 -6.26 11.54
CA LYS A 16 -11.93 -6.42 12.98
C LYS A 16 -13.06 -5.86 13.84
N MET A 17 -13.60 -4.68 13.49
CA MET A 17 -14.68 -4.03 14.27
C MET A 17 -15.98 -4.83 14.27
N LEU A 18 -16.38 -5.38 13.12
CA LEU A 18 -17.62 -6.17 13.01
C LEU A 18 -17.43 -7.67 13.30
N ASN A 19 -16.18 -8.14 13.44
CA ASN A 19 -15.79 -9.55 13.53
C ASN A 19 -16.28 -10.39 12.33
N VAL A 20 -16.16 -9.83 11.12
CA VAL A 20 -16.61 -10.47 9.86
C VAL A 20 -15.42 -10.56 8.89
N PRO A 21 -15.13 -11.71 8.26
CA PRO A 21 -14.00 -11.84 7.35
C PRO A 21 -14.05 -10.85 6.16
N PRO A 22 -12.90 -10.32 5.68
CA PRO A 22 -12.90 -9.34 4.58
C PRO A 22 -13.49 -9.88 3.26
N GLY A 23 -13.45 -11.20 3.05
CA GLY A 23 -14.12 -11.85 1.93
C GLY A 23 -15.64 -11.78 2.03
N THR A 24 -16.19 -12.01 3.22
CA THR A 24 -17.63 -11.92 3.50
C THR A 24 -18.15 -10.49 3.33
N LEU A 25 -17.41 -9.48 3.78
CA LEU A 25 -17.76 -8.06 3.55
C LEU A 25 -17.81 -7.69 2.06
N ARG A 26 -16.90 -8.25 1.23
CA ARG A 26 -16.95 -8.10 -0.24
C ARG A 26 -18.12 -8.85 -0.87
N GLN A 27 -18.49 -10.00 -0.30
CA GLN A 27 -19.65 -10.75 -0.77
C GLN A 27 -20.95 -10.00 -0.43
N TRP A 28 -21.04 -9.33 0.72
CA TRP A 28 -22.19 -8.50 1.08
C TRP A 28 -22.35 -7.27 0.16
N GLU A 29 -21.27 -6.58 -0.19
CA GLU A 29 -21.27 -5.54 -1.24
C GLU A 29 -21.83 -6.07 -2.58
N LYS A 30 -21.49 -7.31 -2.96
CA LYS A 30 -21.96 -7.93 -4.19
C LYS A 30 -23.42 -8.40 -4.11
N ASP A 31 -23.80 -9.03 -3.00
CA ASP A 31 -25.16 -9.54 -2.77
C ASP A 31 -26.18 -8.40 -2.65
N LEU A 32 -25.79 -7.29 -2.00
CA LEU A 32 -26.61 -6.10 -1.74
C LEU A 32 -26.25 -4.92 -2.68
N ASN A 33 -25.68 -5.24 -3.85
CA ASN A 33 -25.40 -4.25 -4.88
C ASN A 33 -26.67 -3.43 -5.21
N GLY A 34 -26.51 -2.10 -5.30
CA GLY A 34 -27.59 -1.12 -5.42
C GLY A 34 -28.06 -0.50 -4.10
N LEU A 35 -27.99 -1.22 -2.97
CA LEU A 35 -28.36 -0.69 -1.64
C LEU A 35 -27.14 -0.34 -0.79
N LEU A 36 -26.07 -1.14 -0.88
CA LEU A 36 -24.84 -0.92 -0.11
C LEU A 36 -23.72 -0.36 -1.01
N LEU A 37 -23.69 0.96 -1.16
CA LEU A 37 -22.67 1.67 -1.93
C LEU A 37 -21.45 1.98 -1.06
N ILE A 38 -20.35 1.22 -1.22
CA ILE A 38 -19.09 1.48 -0.50
C ILE A 38 -18.24 2.50 -1.29
N PRO A 39 -17.91 3.67 -0.72
CA PRO A 39 -17.06 4.66 -1.37
C PRO A 39 -15.68 4.12 -1.78
N ARG A 40 -15.19 4.63 -2.91
CA ARG A 40 -13.86 4.32 -3.44
C ARG A 40 -12.96 5.54 -3.42
N SER A 41 -11.73 5.34 -2.98
CA SER A 41 -10.65 6.33 -3.10
C SER A 41 -10.34 6.60 -4.58
N LYS A 42 -9.65 7.71 -4.87
CA LYS A 42 -9.13 8.04 -6.22
C LYS A 42 -8.26 6.92 -6.83
N GLN A 43 -7.74 6.02 -6.00
CA GLN A 43 -6.96 4.83 -6.37
C GLN A 43 -7.80 3.53 -6.48
N GLY A 44 -9.13 3.61 -6.43
CA GLY A 44 -10.05 2.45 -6.53
C GLY A 44 -10.21 1.60 -5.27
N ALA A 45 -9.39 1.83 -4.24
CA ALA A 45 -9.48 1.17 -2.94
C ALA A 45 -10.77 1.52 -2.19
N ARG A 46 -11.39 0.53 -1.53
CA ARG A 46 -12.57 0.71 -0.66
C ARG A 46 -12.20 1.42 0.64
N PHE A 47 -12.97 2.41 1.03
CA PHE A 47 -12.96 2.98 2.37
C PHE A 47 -14.39 3.00 2.94
N TYR A 48 -14.49 2.99 4.26
CA TYR A 48 -15.75 2.96 4.99
C TYR A 48 -15.74 4.10 6.01
N THR A 49 -16.78 4.91 6.06
CA THR A 49 -17.01 5.84 7.17
C THR A 49 -17.87 5.15 8.24
N ASN A 50 -18.21 5.87 9.30
CA ASN A 50 -19.15 5.37 10.32
C ASN A 50 -20.50 4.93 9.72
N HIS A 51 -20.96 5.60 8.65
CA HIS A 51 -22.26 5.31 8.02
C HIS A 51 -22.28 3.94 7.35
N GLU A 52 -21.27 3.59 6.54
CA GLU A 52 -21.19 2.26 5.92
C GLU A 52 -20.93 1.16 6.96
N ILE A 53 -20.25 1.47 8.08
CA ILE A 53 -20.06 0.53 9.19
C ILE A 53 -21.41 0.22 9.86
N GLU A 54 -22.25 1.22 10.12
CA GLU A 54 -23.58 1.02 10.71
C GLU A 54 -24.50 0.21 9.78
N LEU A 55 -24.49 0.49 8.47
CA LEU A 55 -25.22 -0.30 7.47
C LEU A 55 -24.73 -1.75 7.44
N LEU A 56 -23.41 -1.99 7.51
CA LEU A 56 -22.85 -3.34 7.57
C LEU A 56 -23.18 -4.07 8.87
N ASP A 57 -23.32 -3.38 10.00
CA ASP A 57 -23.76 -3.99 11.26
C ASP A 57 -25.26 -4.36 11.20
N LYS A 58 -26.12 -3.50 10.64
CA LYS A 58 -27.52 -3.84 10.34
C LYS A 58 -27.62 -5.09 9.44
N VAL A 59 -26.81 -5.18 8.38
CA VAL A 59 -26.71 -6.37 7.51
C VAL A 59 -26.25 -7.61 8.29
N LYS A 60 -25.26 -7.47 9.17
CA LYS A 60 -24.80 -8.55 10.05
C LYS A 60 -25.93 -9.05 10.95
N GLN A 61 -26.60 -8.17 11.69
CA GLN A 61 -27.72 -8.53 12.57
C GLN A 61 -28.87 -9.25 11.82
N MET A 62 -29.11 -8.89 10.56
CA MET A 62 -30.08 -9.58 9.71
C MET A 62 -29.60 -10.95 9.23
N ARG A 63 -28.32 -11.09 8.86
CA ARG A 63 -27.71 -12.39 8.49
C ARG A 63 -27.66 -13.35 9.67
N ASP A 64 -27.35 -12.85 10.87
CA ASP A 64 -27.30 -13.63 12.11
C ASP A 64 -28.70 -14.18 12.50
N LYS A 65 -29.78 -13.51 12.06
CA LYS A 65 -31.17 -13.98 12.15
C LYS A 65 -31.57 -14.95 11.02
N ASN A 66 -30.61 -15.48 10.25
CA ASN A 66 -30.81 -16.38 9.10
C ASN A 66 -31.72 -15.81 7.99
N LEU A 67 -31.83 -14.48 7.86
CA LEU A 67 -32.62 -13.88 6.79
C LEU A 67 -31.93 -14.11 5.43
N GLY A 68 -32.69 -14.61 4.46
CA GLY A 68 -32.20 -14.83 3.10
C GLY A 68 -31.83 -13.51 2.39
N LYS A 69 -30.85 -13.55 1.49
CA LYS A 69 -30.30 -12.35 0.81
C LYS A 69 -31.35 -11.43 0.17
N GLU A 70 -32.44 -12.00 -0.38
CA GLU A 70 -33.52 -11.20 -0.98
C GLU A 70 -34.43 -10.58 0.09
N MET A 71 -34.70 -11.29 1.19
CA MET A 71 -35.45 -10.74 2.33
C MET A 71 -34.68 -9.59 2.99
N ILE A 72 -33.34 -9.68 3.05
CA ILE A 72 -32.49 -8.58 3.54
C ILE A 72 -32.56 -7.38 2.59
N ARG A 73 -32.53 -7.60 1.27
CA ARG A 73 -32.72 -6.52 0.28
C ARG A 73 -34.09 -5.84 0.45
N GLU A 74 -35.16 -6.63 0.56
CA GLU A 74 -36.52 -6.10 0.74
C GLU A 74 -36.68 -5.34 2.07
N LEU A 75 -36.15 -5.88 3.17
CA LEU A 75 -36.25 -5.26 4.49
C LEU A 75 -35.42 -3.96 4.57
N MET A 76 -34.22 -3.92 3.98
CA MET A 76 -33.41 -2.71 3.90
C MET A 76 -34.07 -1.64 3.03
N GLN A 77 -34.71 -2.03 1.92
CA GLN A 77 -35.45 -1.11 1.07
C GLN A 77 -36.65 -0.51 1.82
N LYS A 78 -37.49 -1.37 2.42
CA LYS A 78 -38.62 -0.93 3.26
C LYS A 78 -38.20 -0.05 4.43
N HIS A 79 -37.07 -0.33 5.09
CA HIS A 79 -36.65 0.49 6.24
C HIS A 79 -36.16 1.89 5.83
N MET A 80 -35.70 2.06 4.58
CA MET A 80 -35.36 3.39 4.03
C MET A 80 -36.61 4.17 3.58
N ASP A 81 -37.67 3.48 3.16
CA ASP A 81 -38.96 4.11 2.87
C ASP A 81 -39.73 4.47 4.16
N TYR A 82 -39.62 3.66 5.22
CA TYR A 82 -40.38 3.81 6.47
C TYR A 82 -39.98 5.02 7.33
N ASP A 83 -38.73 5.52 7.18
CA ASP A 83 -38.26 6.74 7.87
C ASP A 83 -38.92 8.02 7.32
N SER A 84 -39.79 7.94 6.30
CA SER A 84 -40.47 9.08 5.68
C SER A 84 -41.98 9.22 5.98
N GLU A 85 -42.65 8.24 6.60
CA GLU A 85 -44.14 8.19 6.64
C GLU A 85 -44.78 7.81 8.01
N THR A 86 -44.13 8.03 9.16
CA THR A 86 -44.74 7.73 10.48
C THR A 86 -44.96 8.92 11.41
N ILE A 87 -45.84 9.85 11.02
CA ILE A 87 -46.54 10.78 11.94
C ILE A 87 -48.03 10.88 11.56
N ALA A 88 -48.77 9.78 11.79
CA ALA A 88 -50.24 9.62 11.79
C ALA A 88 -50.52 8.10 11.76
N GLU A 89 -51.50 7.49 12.43
CA GLU A 89 -52.44 7.87 13.48
C GLU A 89 -52.71 6.58 14.28
N ALA A 90 -52.83 6.64 15.61
CA ALA A 90 -53.14 5.47 16.44
C ALA A 90 -53.97 5.86 17.68
N ASN A 91 -55.23 6.20 17.43
CA ASN A 91 -56.30 6.43 18.40
C ASN A 91 -57.61 6.48 17.57
N GLU A 92 -58.75 5.89 17.93
CA GLU A 92 -59.19 5.28 19.18
C GLU A 92 -60.07 4.04 18.89
N THR A 93 -60.27 3.18 19.89
CA THR A 93 -61.38 2.21 19.91
C THR A 93 -62.07 2.29 21.27
N SER A 94 -63.37 2.53 21.31
CA SER A 94 -64.19 2.35 22.52
C SER A 94 -65.65 2.07 22.18
N LEU A 95 -66.17 0.99 22.76
CA LEU A 95 -67.56 0.54 22.69
C LEU A 95 -68.20 0.70 24.08
N ALA A 96 -69.45 1.17 24.10
CA ALA A 96 -70.36 1.17 25.25
C ALA A 96 -71.79 1.41 24.71
N ALA A 97 -72.89 1.05 25.38
CA ALA A 97 -73.17 0.00 26.36
C ALA A 97 -74.72 -0.23 26.33
N ILE A 98 -75.22 -1.26 26.99
CA ILE A 98 -76.66 -1.64 27.00
C ILE A 98 -77.39 -0.88 28.14
N ASP A 99 -78.72 -0.99 28.17
CA ASP A 99 -79.71 -0.60 29.21
C ASP A 99 -80.55 0.66 28.85
N GLN A 100 -81.86 0.75 29.15
CA GLN A 100 -82.75 -0.16 29.90
C GLN A 100 -84.24 -0.01 29.49
N GLU A 101 -85.02 -1.02 29.85
CA GLU A 101 -86.48 -1.11 30.06
C GLU A 101 -87.39 0.14 29.93
N THR A 102 -88.59 -0.05 29.38
CA THR A 102 -89.80 0.54 29.99
C THR A 102 -91.05 -0.31 29.67
N ALA A 103 -91.87 -0.56 30.70
CA ALA A 103 -93.13 -1.31 30.59
C ALA A 103 -94.29 -0.43 30.09
N LEU A 104 -95.39 -1.04 29.58
CA LEU A 104 -96.75 -0.94 30.18
C LEU A 104 -97.85 -1.61 29.33
N HIS A 105 -98.43 -2.67 29.89
CA HIS A 105 -99.84 -3.09 29.93
C HIS A 105 -100.87 -2.71 28.82
N THR A 106 -101.60 -3.73 28.35
CA THR A 106 -103.06 -3.81 28.07
C THR A 106 -103.37 -5.26 27.60
N GLU A 107 -104.52 -5.91 27.82
CA GLU A 107 -105.61 -5.73 28.80
C GLU A 107 -106.46 -7.03 28.86
N HIS A 108 -106.99 -7.38 30.04
CA HIS A 108 -108.24 -8.15 30.23
C HIS A 108 -108.31 -9.65 29.76
N PRO A 109 -109.38 -10.44 30.10
CA PRO A 109 -109.15 -11.61 30.96
C PRO A 109 -109.64 -12.96 30.39
N SER A 110 -108.99 -14.06 30.80
CA SER A 110 -109.64 -15.36 30.94
C SER A 110 -108.76 -16.37 31.71
N VAL A 111 -109.43 -17.13 32.59
CA VAL A 111 -109.10 -18.47 33.14
C VAL A 111 -107.63 -18.86 33.27
N ILE A 112 -107.21 -19.21 34.50
CA ILE A 112 -105.94 -19.91 34.74
C ILE A 112 -106.03 -21.29 34.09
N ASP A 113 -105.53 -21.39 32.87
CA ASP A 113 -105.30 -22.68 32.20
C ASP A 113 -104.05 -23.34 32.80
N ALA A 114 -103.99 -24.68 32.75
CA ALA A 114 -102.85 -25.45 33.20
C ALA A 114 -101.56 -25.02 32.48
N GLU A 115 -101.67 -24.48 31.27
CA GLU A 115 -100.59 -23.92 30.46
C GLU A 115 -99.90 -22.70 31.13
N GLN A 116 -100.63 -21.86 31.88
CA GLN A 116 -100.04 -20.74 32.64
C GLN A 116 -99.27 -21.24 33.88
N PHE A 117 -99.76 -22.29 34.54
CA PHE A 117 -99.02 -22.93 35.64
C PHE A 117 -97.77 -23.66 35.12
N MET A 118 -97.87 -24.33 33.97
CA MET A 118 -96.72 -24.99 33.32
C MET A 118 -95.67 -23.97 32.89
N THR A 119 -96.04 -22.82 32.31
CA THR A 119 -95.07 -21.77 31.94
C THR A 119 -94.43 -21.06 33.14
N LEU A 120 -95.15 -20.90 34.25
CA LEU A 120 -94.56 -20.46 35.54
C LEU A 120 -93.61 -21.51 36.13
N MET A 121 -93.92 -22.81 35.99
CA MET A 121 -93.04 -23.90 36.40
C MET A 121 -91.79 -24.00 35.51
N GLU A 122 -91.95 -23.81 34.19
CA GLU A 122 -90.86 -23.85 33.21
C GLU A 122 -89.89 -22.67 33.41
N SER A 123 -90.41 -21.46 33.63
CA SER A 123 -89.59 -20.28 33.95
C SER A 123 -88.92 -20.37 35.33
N PHE A 124 -89.57 -20.96 36.33
CA PHE A 124 -88.92 -21.27 37.61
C PHE A 124 -87.80 -22.31 37.43
N LYS A 125 -88.03 -23.37 36.65
CA LYS A 125 -87.02 -24.39 36.30
C LYS A 125 -85.83 -23.74 35.57
N ASP A 126 -86.08 -22.86 34.61
CA ASP A 126 -85.01 -22.16 33.88
C ASP A 126 -84.25 -21.15 34.75
N SER A 127 -84.93 -20.44 35.67
CA SER A 127 -84.27 -19.58 36.67
C SER A 127 -83.38 -20.38 37.62
N LEU A 128 -83.89 -21.49 38.16
CA LEU A 128 -83.16 -22.33 39.11
C LEU A 128 -81.97 -23.03 38.42
N ILE A 129 -82.13 -23.45 37.17
CA ILE A 129 -81.02 -23.91 36.33
C ILE A 129 -80.04 -22.76 36.08
N ALA A 130 -80.48 -21.53 35.82
CA ALA A 130 -79.60 -20.38 35.60
C ALA A 130 -78.77 -20.05 36.86
N ASP A 131 -79.40 -20.03 38.04
CA ASP A 131 -78.75 -19.76 39.32
C ASP A 131 -77.76 -20.86 39.70
N VAL A 132 -78.17 -22.13 39.66
CA VAL A 132 -77.28 -23.28 39.90
C VAL A 132 -76.12 -23.30 38.87
N ARG A 133 -76.40 -22.99 37.60
CA ARG A 133 -75.37 -22.87 36.55
C ARG A 133 -74.45 -21.67 36.78
N ASN A 134 -74.92 -20.59 37.38
CA ASN A 134 -74.11 -19.43 37.70
C ASN A 134 -73.22 -19.71 38.91
N GLU A 135 -73.79 -20.28 39.97
CA GLU A 135 -73.08 -20.63 41.21
C GLU A 135 -72.04 -21.73 40.99
N ILE A 136 -72.36 -22.79 40.23
CA ILE A 136 -71.38 -23.78 39.75
C ILE A 136 -70.27 -23.09 38.95
N ARG A 137 -70.61 -22.15 38.05
CA ARG A 137 -69.62 -21.46 37.21
C ARG A 137 -68.80 -20.41 37.97
N ILE A 138 -69.26 -19.91 39.11
CA ILE A 138 -68.50 -19.04 40.01
C ILE A 138 -67.57 -19.91 40.86
N SER A 139 -68.10 -20.99 41.46
CA SER A 139 -67.34 -21.93 42.28
C SER A 139 -66.19 -22.58 41.50
N ILE A 140 -66.49 -23.23 40.36
CA ILE A 140 -65.49 -23.87 39.50
C ILE A 140 -64.46 -22.85 39.01
N ARG A 141 -64.86 -21.64 38.60
CA ARG A 141 -63.88 -20.62 38.17
C ARG A 141 -62.95 -20.24 39.31
N LYS A 142 -63.45 -20.06 40.53
CA LYS A 142 -62.63 -19.68 41.69
C LYS A 142 -61.65 -20.79 42.06
N GLU A 143 -62.12 -22.03 42.16
CA GLU A 143 -61.30 -23.21 42.45
C GLU A 143 -60.21 -23.42 41.39
N VAL A 144 -60.58 -23.36 40.10
CA VAL A 144 -59.62 -23.45 38.98
C VAL A 144 -58.63 -22.28 39.00
N LEU A 145 -59.07 -21.06 39.31
CA LEU A 145 -58.17 -19.90 39.38
C LEU A 145 -57.15 -20.05 40.51
N ASP A 146 -57.58 -20.53 41.69
CA ASP A 146 -56.71 -20.73 42.84
C ASP A 146 -55.73 -21.90 42.62
N GLU A 147 -56.17 -23.02 42.03
CA GLU A 147 -55.29 -24.15 41.70
C GLU A 147 -54.30 -23.80 40.56
N VAL A 148 -54.74 -23.10 39.51
CA VAL A 148 -53.85 -22.58 38.45
C VAL A 148 -52.85 -21.58 39.02
N LYS A 149 -53.28 -20.64 39.88
CA LYS A 149 -52.37 -19.67 40.52
C LYS A 149 -51.32 -20.35 41.39
N LYS A 150 -51.72 -21.38 42.15
CA LYS A 150 -50.85 -22.21 42.99
C LYS A 150 -49.84 -22.99 42.15
N GLU A 151 -50.26 -23.61 41.05
CA GLU A 151 -49.37 -24.42 40.22
C GLU A 151 -48.46 -23.57 39.31
N VAL A 152 -48.95 -22.44 38.79
CA VAL A 152 -48.13 -21.41 38.12
C VAL A 152 -47.10 -20.82 39.08
N SER A 153 -47.47 -20.55 40.33
CA SER A 153 -46.53 -20.05 41.35
C SER A 153 -45.44 -21.06 41.69
N LYS A 154 -45.79 -22.34 41.87
CA LYS A 154 -44.79 -23.42 42.06
C LYS A 154 -43.89 -23.60 40.84
N GLY A 155 -44.47 -23.65 39.64
CA GLY A 155 -43.73 -23.79 38.39
C GLY A 155 -42.76 -22.63 38.18
N SER A 156 -43.21 -21.40 38.41
CA SER A 156 -42.39 -20.18 38.39
C SER A 156 -41.26 -20.22 39.42
N LEU A 157 -41.54 -20.61 40.66
CA LEU A 157 -40.51 -20.72 41.70
C LEU A 157 -39.46 -21.78 41.33
N HIS A 158 -39.87 -22.91 40.75
CA HIS A 158 -38.96 -23.94 40.27
C HIS A 158 -38.11 -23.48 39.09
N THR A 159 -38.69 -22.80 38.09
CA THR A 159 -37.92 -22.29 36.93
C THR A 159 -36.96 -21.17 37.34
N VAL A 160 -37.39 -20.22 38.19
CA VAL A 160 -36.52 -19.17 38.73
C VAL A 160 -35.37 -19.77 39.55
N LYS A 161 -35.64 -20.77 40.39
CA LYS A 161 -34.59 -21.46 41.14
C LYS A 161 -33.61 -22.18 40.21
N SER A 162 -34.11 -22.94 39.22
CA SER A 162 -33.28 -23.65 38.25
C SER A 162 -32.41 -22.70 37.41
N LEU A 163 -32.95 -21.56 36.97
CA LEU A 163 -32.16 -20.51 36.32
C LEU A 163 -31.13 -19.91 37.28
N SER A 164 -31.50 -19.60 38.53
CA SER A 164 -30.59 -19.06 39.53
C SER A 164 -29.40 -20.00 39.78
N ASP A 165 -29.67 -21.28 40.05
CA ASP A 165 -28.64 -22.29 40.28
C ASP A 165 -27.73 -22.45 39.04
N SER A 166 -28.30 -22.39 37.83
CA SER A 166 -27.55 -22.44 36.57
C SER A 166 -26.68 -21.19 36.34
N ILE A 167 -27.19 -19.99 36.65
CA ILE A 167 -26.46 -18.72 36.55
C ILE A 167 -25.30 -18.69 37.55
N TYR A 168 -25.53 -19.09 38.81
CA TYR A 168 -24.48 -19.21 39.82
C TYR A 168 -23.38 -20.17 39.37
N LYS A 169 -23.75 -21.37 38.93
CA LYS A 169 -22.79 -22.40 38.52
C LYS A 169 -22.05 -22.04 37.22
N SER A 170 -22.70 -21.33 36.30
CA SER A 170 -22.04 -20.77 35.13
C SER A 170 -21.10 -19.64 35.50
N GLY A 171 -21.47 -18.75 36.43
CA GLY A 171 -20.62 -17.66 36.91
C GLY A 171 -19.37 -18.15 37.61
N GLU A 172 -19.49 -19.18 38.45
CA GLU A 172 -18.36 -19.86 39.11
C GLU A 172 -17.41 -20.49 38.07
N LYS A 173 -17.95 -21.22 37.08
CA LYS A 173 -17.16 -21.79 35.98
C LYS A 173 -16.49 -20.72 35.11
N THR A 174 -17.18 -19.63 34.78
CA THR A 174 -16.58 -18.51 34.03
C THR A 174 -15.48 -17.81 34.83
N LYS A 175 -15.60 -17.74 36.17
CA LYS A 175 -14.51 -17.24 37.02
C LYS A 175 -13.27 -18.14 36.93
N GLU A 176 -13.43 -19.45 37.06
CA GLU A 176 -12.34 -20.44 36.92
C GLU A 176 -11.69 -20.38 35.52
N GLU A 177 -12.49 -20.26 34.46
CA GLU A 177 -11.99 -20.08 33.08
C GLU A 177 -11.23 -18.75 32.90
N ILE A 178 -11.64 -17.66 33.56
CA ILE A 178 -10.91 -16.38 33.55
C ILE A 178 -9.60 -16.48 34.33
N GLU A 179 -9.59 -17.16 35.47
CA GLU A 179 -8.40 -17.35 36.32
C GLU A 179 -7.33 -18.18 35.58
N THR A 180 -7.71 -19.32 35.00
CA THR A 180 -6.81 -20.14 34.16
C THR A 180 -6.38 -19.44 32.86
N LEU A 181 -7.20 -18.53 32.30
CA LEU A 181 -6.80 -17.70 31.16
C LEU A 181 -5.77 -16.63 31.57
N ALA A 182 -5.91 -16.03 32.75
CA ALA A 182 -4.96 -15.06 33.27
C ALA A 182 -3.56 -15.69 33.47
N GLU A 183 -3.49 -16.87 34.13
CA GLU A 183 -2.24 -17.63 34.29
C GLU A 183 -1.57 -17.94 32.94
N ARG A 184 -2.35 -18.36 31.94
CA ARG A 184 -1.83 -18.65 30.59
C ARG A 184 -1.32 -17.40 29.87
N ILE A 185 -1.95 -16.24 30.09
CA ILE A 185 -1.51 -14.95 29.52
C ILE A 185 -0.21 -14.50 30.21
N GLU A 186 -0.11 -14.65 31.53
CA GLU A 186 1.10 -14.33 32.30
C GLU A 186 2.28 -15.21 31.84
N GLN A 187 2.10 -16.53 31.80
CA GLN A 187 3.16 -17.45 31.35
C GLN A 187 3.56 -17.20 29.88
N ALA A 188 2.61 -16.99 28.97
CA ALA A 188 2.92 -16.64 27.59
C ALA A 188 3.61 -15.27 27.43
N SER A 189 3.32 -14.33 28.33
CA SER A 189 3.99 -13.02 28.40
C SER A 189 5.45 -13.17 28.83
N ASP A 190 5.71 -13.98 29.86
CA ASP A 190 7.07 -14.25 30.36
C ASP A 190 7.92 -15.00 29.33
N ASP A 191 7.40 -16.07 28.72
CA ASP A 191 8.06 -16.79 27.63
C ASP A 191 8.40 -15.86 26.45
N THR A 192 7.47 -14.96 26.10
CA THR A 192 7.67 -13.96 25.05
C THR A 192 8.73 -12.92 25.44
N SER A 193 8.75 -12.49 26.71
CA SER A 193 9.73 -11.55 27.25
C SER A 193 11.14 -12.13 27.24
N GLU A 194 11.31 -13.40 27.64
CA GLU A 194 12.61 -14.09 27.56
C GLU A 194 13.04 -14.28 26.10
N ALA A 195 12.15 -14.75 25.22
CA ALA A 195 12.44 -14.91 23.80
C ALA A 195 12.85 -13.59 23.15
N PHE A 196 12.17 -12.48 23.47
CA PHE A 196 12.52 -11.14 23.01
C PHE A 196 13.88 -10.69 23.57
N GLY A 197 14.15 -10.93 24.86
CA GLY A 197 15.43 -10.61 25.50
C GLY A 197 16.61 -11.37 24.89
N THR A 198 16.45 -12.66 24.57
CA THR A 198 17.49 -13.46 23.91
C THR A 198 17.69 -13.05 22.45
N LEU A 199 16.62 -12.74 21.72
CA LEU A 199 16.69 -12.20 20.36
C LEU A 199 17.40 -10.84 20.33
N SER A 200 17.04 -9.92 21.21
CA SER A 200 17.67 -8.59 21.33
C SER A 200 19.17 -8.71 21.60
N LYS A 201 19.58 -9.58 22.56
CA LYS A 201 21.00 -9.89 22.81
C LYS A 201 21.71 -10.48 21.59
N ARG A 202 21.04 -11.33 20.80
CA ARG A 202 21.60 -11.93 19.58
C ARG A 202 21.76 -10.91 18.45
N VAL A 203 20.75 -10.06 18.23
CA VAL A 203 20.78 -8.96 17.27
C VAL A 203 21.89 -7.98 17.62
N GLY A 204 21.97 -7.51 18.87
CA GLY A 204 23.04 -6.61 19.32
C GLY A 204 24.46 -7.17 19.10
N LYS A 205 24.68 -8.45 19.41
CA LYS A 205 25.95 -9.14 19.12
C LYS A 205 26.25 -9.24 17.62
N SER A 206 25.24 -9.56 16.81
CA SER A 206 25.37 -9.64 15.35
C SER A 206 25.69 -8.28 14.73
N THR A 207 24.93 -7.24 15.08
CA THR A 207 25.14 -5.86 14.62
C THR A 207 26.53 -5.35 15.00
N LYS A 208 27.00 -5.61 16.24
CA LYS A 208 28.37 -5.25 16.63
C LYS A 208 29.41 -5.96 15.75
N ARG A 209 29.31 -7.28 15.56
CA ARG A 209 30.23 -8.03 14.70
C ARG A 209 30.24 -7.50 13.26
N THR A 210 29.07 -7.20 12.69
CA THR A 210 28.97 -6.61 11.34
C THR A 210 29.61 -5.22 11.29
N SER A 211 29.41 -4.38 12.30
CA SER A 211 30.06 -3.07 12.41
C SER A 211 31.58 -3.20 12.47
N ASP A 212 32.11 -4.13 13.28
CA ASP A 212 33.55 -4.39 13.39
C ASP A 212 34.13 -4.88 12.05
N GLN A 213 33.40 -5.74 11.32
CA GLN A 213 33.78 -6.20 9.98
C GLN A 213 33.77 -5.08 8.94
N ILE A 214 32.74 -4.21 8.94
CA ILE A 214 32.68 -3.04 8.06
C ILE A 214 33.88 -2.12 8.33
N HIS A 215 34.16 -1.80 9.59
CA HIS A 215 35.28 -0.93 9.94
C HIS A 215 36.63 -1.52 9.48
N HIS A 216 36.84 -2.83 9.66
CA HIS A 216 38.05 -3.51 9.17
C HIS A 216 38.16 -3.48 7.64
N LEU A 217 37.05 -3.67 6.91
CA LEU A 217 37.03 -3.55 5.44
C LEU A 217 37.30 -2.11 4.97
N THR A 218 36.69 -1.11 5.61
CA THR A 218 36.96 0.31 5.32
C THR A 218 38.43 0.65 5.57
N LYS A 219 39.03 0.14 6.66
CA LYS A 219 40.46 0.33 6.95
C LYS A 219 41.34 -0.28 5.85
N LYS A 220 41.10 -1.54 5.48
CA LYS A 220 41.85 -2.20 4.39
C LYS A 220 41.68 -1.51 3.04
N LEU A 221 40.49 -0.96 2.76
CA LEU A 221 40.23 -0.21 1.53
C LEU A 221 41.02 1.11 1.52
N ALA A 222 41.09 1.82 2.64
CA ALA A 222 41.91 3.02 2.77
C ALA A 222 43.40 2.72 2.58
N GLU A 223 43.94 1.73 3.31
CA GLU A 223 45.34 1.29 3.19
C GLU A 223 45.69 0.86 1.75
N SER A 224 44.82 0.09 1.09
CA SER A 224 45.02 -0.31 -0.30
C SER A 224 44.93 0.86 -1.28
N SER A 225 44.03 1.82 -1.04
CA SER A 225 43.88 3.00 -1.90
C SER A 225 45.06 3.96 -1.77
N GLU A 226 45.64 4.08 -0.58
CA GLU A 226 46.84 4.87 -0.32
C GLU A 226 48.06 4.26 -1.03
N ALA A 227 48.26 2.93 -0.89
CA ALA A 227 49.32 2.20 -1.59
C ALA A 227 49.22 2.36 -3.12
N SER A 228 48.04 2.12 -3.71
CA SER A 228 47.85 2.29 -5.16
C SER A 228 47.99 3.75 -5.62
N SER A 229 47.72 4.74 -4.75
CA SER A 229 47.94 6.16 -5.07
C SER A 229 49.43 6.51 -5.16
N GLU A 230 50.26 5.98 -4.27
CA GLU A 230 51.72 6.18 -4.32
C GLU A 230 52.37 5.40 -5.48
N GLU A 231 51.88 4.20 -5.81
CA GLU A 231 52.26 3.50 -7.05
C GLU A 231 51.92 4.32 -8.30
N PHE A 232 50.70 4.88 -8.38
CA PHE A 232 50.26 5.68 -9.53
C PHE A 232 51.05 6.99 -9.66
N LYS A 233 51.35 7.66 -8.55
CA LYS A 233 52.22 8.84 -8.48
C LYS A 233 53.65 8.52 -8.93
N THR A 234 54.18 7.37 -8.53
CA THR A 234 55.49 6.87 -9.00
C THR A 234 55.48 6.61 -10.51
N MET A 235 54.42 6.00 -11.04
CA MET A 235 54.23 5.77 -12.47
C MET A 235 54.14 7.09 -13.25
N ILE A 236 53.37 8.08 -12.78
CA ILE A 236 53.31 9.42 -13.35
C ILE A 236 54.70 10.05 -13.40
N HIS A 237 55.47 9.96 -12.31
CA HIS A 237 56.82 10.52 -12.26
C HIS A 237 57.73 9.89 -13.32
N TYR A 238 57.76 8.55 -13.43
CA TYR A 238 58.55 7.86 -14.46
C TYR A 238 58.14 8.22 -15.88
N ILE A 239 56.84 8.31 -16.16
CA ILE A 239 56.32 8.72 -17.48
C ILE A 239 56.74 10.16 -17.78
N SER A 240 56.61 11.07 -16.81
CA SER A 240 57.01 12.48 -16.96
C SER A 240 58.51 12.63 -17.19
N SER A 241 59.36 11.95 -16.42
CA SER A 241 60.82 12.00 -16.61
C SER A 241 61.25 11.37 -17.94
N SER A 242 60.58 10.32 -18.39
CA SER A 242 60.85 9.69 -19.69
C SER A 242 60.44 10.61 -20.85
N ALA A 243 59.28 11.28 -20.73
CA ALA A 243 58.83 12.29 -21.69
C ALA A 243 59.77 13.51 -21.74
N GLU A 244 60.32 13.93 -20.60
CA GLU A 244 61.33 15.00 -20.54
C GLU A 244 62.64 14.59 -21.22
N VAL A 245 63.21 13.43 -20.86
CA VAL A 245 64.44 12.90 -21.50
C VAL A 245 64.25 12.76 -23.01
N THR A 246 63.19 12.10 -23.46
CA THR A 246 62.93 11.95 -24.91
C THR A 246 62.71 13.30 -25.61
N SER A 247 62.09 14.29 -24.95
CA SER A 247 62.00 15.66 -25.48
C SER A 247 63.37 16.34 -25.62
N THR A 248 64.27 16.15 -24.65
CA THR A 248 65.64 16.70 -24.73
C THR A 248 66.49 15.99 -25.79
N GLU A 249 66.36 14.67 -25.94
CA GLU A 249 67.02 13.89 -27.00
C GLU A 249 66.51 14.30 -28.39
N ILE A 250 65.20 14.49 -28.57
CA ILE A 250 64.61 15.00 -29.81
C ILE A 250 65.12 16.42 -30.11
N SER A 251 65.21 17.30 -29.10
CA SER A 251 65.73 18.66 -29.28
C SER A 251 67.19 18.67 -29.70
N SER A 252 68.03 17.82 -29.07
CA SER A 252 69.44 17.63 -29.43
C SER A 252 69.62 17.03 -30.83
N LEU A 253 68.76 16.08 -31.23
CA LEU A 253 68.74 15.52 -32.58
C LEU A 253 68.35 16.57 -33.63
N ILE A 254 67.42 17.47 -33.31
CA ILE A 254 67.04 18.59 -34.19
C ILE A 254 68.20 19.59 -34.32
N GLU A 255 68.91 19.88 -33.23
CA GLU A 255 70.07 20.77 -33.23
C GLU A 255 71.22 20.20 -34.08
N THR A 256 71.58 18.93 -33.86
CA THR A 256 72.62 18.24 -34.65
C THR A 256 72.27 18.13 -36.13
N LEU A 257 71.02 17.81 -36.48
CA LEU A 257 70.56 17.80 -37.88
C LEU A 257 70.66 19.20 -38.52
N ASN A 258 70.29 20.26 -37.80
CA ASN A 258 70.42 21.62 -38.30
C ASN A 258 71.89 22.04 -38.49
N THR A 259 72.79 21.68 -37.57
CA THR A 259 74.22 21.98 -37.72
C THR A 259 74.85 21.20 -38.87
N ASP A 260 74.54 19.91 -39.03
CA ASP A 260 75.01 19.10 -40.16
C ASP A 260 74.52 19.68 -41.49
N ARG A 261 73.26 20.13 -41.55
CA ARG A 261 72.68 20.79 -42.72
C ARG A 261 73.41 22.09 -43.05
N GLU A 262 73.75 22.91 -42.07
CA GLU A 262 74.48 24.16 -42.28
C GLU A 262 75.90 23.89 -42.79
N ILE A 263 76.63 22.95 -42.16
CA ILE A 263 77.97 22.50 -42.59
C ILE A 263 77.95 21.96 -44.02
N TYR A 264 76.92 21.19 -44.38
CA TYR A 264 76.75 20.66 -45.74
C TYR A 264 76.52 21.78 -46.77
N ILE A 265 75.67 22.76 -46.44
CA ILE A 265 75.42 23.94 -47.30
C ILE A 265 76.68 24.80 -47.43
N GLU A 266 77.42 25.04 -46.34
CA GLU A 266 78.70 25.76 -46.35
C GLU A 266 79.73 25.04 -47.23
N THR A 267 79.85 23.71 -47.10
CA THR A 267 80.76 22.90 -47.92
C THR A 267 80.44 23.02 -49.41
N ILE A 268 79.17 22.87 -49.80
CA ILE A 268 78.74 23.05 -51.20
C ILE A 268 78.99 24.48 -51.70
N ASN A 269 78.74 25.50 -50.87
CA ASN A 269 78.99 26.89 -51.24
C ASN A 269 80.49 27.11 -51.51
N LYS A 270 81.36 26.56 -50.66
CA LYS A 270 82.82 26.64 -50.78
C LYS A 270 83.35 25.89 -52.00
N GLU A 271 82.85 24.69 -52.28
CA GLU A 271 83.16 23.96 -53.53
C GLU A 271 82.74 24.77 -54.75
N ARG A 272 81.53 25.35 -54.74
CA ARG A 272 81.03 26.20 -55.83
C ARG A 272 81.91 27.44 -56.03
N GLU A 273 82.41 28.07 -54.97
CA GLU A 273 83.36 29.19 -55.05
C GLU A 273 84.72 28.76 -55.63
N GLN A 274 85.22 27.58 -55.26
CA GLN A 274 86.44 27.02 -55.84
C GLN A 274 86.28 26.75 -57.34
N TYR A 275 85.16 26.14 -57.76
CA TYR A 275 84.85 25.95 -59.19
C TYR A 275 84.72 27.29 -59.93
N TRP A 276 84.08 28.30 -59.34
CA TRP A 276 84.04 29.65 -59.92
C TRP A 276 85.43 30.26 -60.09
N HIS A 277 86.33 30.06 -59.12
CA HIS A 277 87.70 30.55 -59.21
C HIS A 277 88.49 29.83 -60.30
N GLU A 278 88.39 28.49 -60.38
CA GLU A 278 89.04 27.70 -61.43
C GLU A 278 88.51 28.05 -62.84
N VAL A 279 87.19 28.21 -62.99
CA VAL A 279 86.57 28.65 -64.26
C VAL A 279 87.06 30.05 -64.65
N LYS A 280 87.14 31.00 -63.70
CA LYS A 280 87.65 32.35 -63.95
C LYS A 280 89.13 32.35 -64.35
N GLN A 281 89.97 31.55 -63.70
CA GLN A 281 91.38 31.38 -64.08
C GLN A 281 91.51 30.78 -65.49
N ARG A 282 90.72 29.75 -65.82
CA ARG A 282 90.71 29.14 -67.16
C ARG A 282 90.25 30.13 -68.24
N GLU A 283 89.25 30.95 -67.95
CA GLU A 283 88.80 32.02 -68.83
C GLU A 283 89.89 33.09 -69.03
N GLU A 284 90.57 33.52 -67.96
CA GLU A 284 91.69 34.48 -68.06
C GLU A 284 92.85 33.94 -68.92
N VAL A 285 93.24 32.67 -68.74
CA VAL A 285 94.25 32.00 -69.58
C VAL A 285 93.77 31.82 -71.02
N PHE A 286 92.48 31.54 -71.24
CA PHE A 286 91.90 31.41 -72.58
C PHE A 286 91.83 32.77 -73.31
N GLN A 287 91.49 33.85 -72.61
CA GLN A 287 91.54 35.21 -73.16
C GLN A 287 92.98 35.62 -73.53
N ASP A 288 93.97 35.33 -72.69
CA ASP A 288 95.38 35.57 -73.01
C ASP A 288 95.86 34.70 -74.20
N MET A 289 95.39 33.45 -74.30
CA MET A 289 95.61 32.60 -75.47
C MET A 289 94.98 33.18 -76.74
N ILE A 290 93.76 33.72 -76.68
CA ILE A 290 93.12 34.41 -77.82
C ILE A 290 93.88 35.68 -78.20
N VAL A 291 94.30 36.49 -77.22
CA VAL A 291 95.06 37.73 -77.46
C VAL A 291 96.42 37.42 -78.09
N SER A 292 97.12 36.41 -77.60
CA SER A 292 98.40 35.96 -78.17
C SER A 292 98.24 35.32 -79.56
N PHE A 293 97.20 34.51 -79.80
CA PHE A 293 96.89 34.05 -81.17
C PHE A 293 96.58 35.21 -82.11
N ARG A 294 95.80 36.19 -81.67
CA ARG A 294 95.47 37.39 -82.46
C ARG A 294 96.71 38.24 -82.74
N SER A 295 97.62 38.39 -81.79
CA SER A 295 98.87 39.14 -81.99
C SER A 295 99.86 38.38 -82.89
N ALA A 296 99.97 37.06 -82.75
CA ALA A 296 100.78 36.21 -83.62
C ALA A 296 100.25 36.19 -85.06
N ALA A 297 98.93 36.07 -85.25
CA ALA A 297 98.31 36.16 -86.57
C ALA A 297 98.50 37.56 -87.20
N ALA A 298 98.40 38.64 -86.41
CA ALA A 298 98.69 40.00 -86.87
C ALA A 298 100.19 40.26 -87.14
N ALA A 299 101.09 39.48 -86.52
CA ALA A 299 102.53 39.52 -86.78
C ALA A 299 102.96 38.61 -87.95
N GLN A 300 102.06 37.79 -88.51
CA GLN A 300 102.34 36.86 -89.60
C GLN A 300 101.89 37.37 -90.98
N GLU A 301 101.98 38.69 -91.18
CA GLU A 301 102.21 39.34 -92.47
C GLU A 301 103.37 40.36 -92.29
N PRO A 302 104.26 40.60 -93.28
CA PRO A 302 104.10 40.35 -94.71
C PRO A 302 105.30 39.67 -95.43
N GLU A 303 105.16 39.55 -96.75
CA GLU A 303 106.16 39.28 -97.81
C GLU A 303 107.66 39.00 -97.46
N LYS A 304 108.25 37.95 -98.05
CA LYS A 304 109.02 38.11 -99.31
C LYS A 304 109.49 36.83 -100.01
N LYS A 305 109.64 36.97 -101.34
CA LYS A 305 110.08 35.96 -102.32
C LYS A 305 111.58 35.73 -102.23
N TRP A 306 112.04 34.49 -102.41
CA TRP A 306 113.40 34.22 -102.90
C TRP A 306 113.43 33.14 -103.99
N TRP A 307 114.56 32.47 -104.19
CA TRP A 307 114.97 32.06 -105.56
C TRP A 307 114.38 30.71 -106.02
N LYS A 308 113.96 30.53 -107.28
CA LYS A 308 114.68 30.67 -108.56
C LYS A 308 115.94 29.79 -108.67
N PHE A 309 115.78 28.67 -109.40
CA PHE A 309 116.81 27.94 -110.16
C PHE A 309 117.89 27.17 -109.34
N TRP A 310 118.64 26.20 -109.88
CA TRP A 310 119.03 25.94 -111.28
C TRP A 310 119.14 24.44 -111.64
N LYS A 311 118.93 24.17 -112.94
CA LYS A 311 119.53 23.12 -113.79
C LYS A 311 119.15 21.65 -113.57
#